data_AF-A0A8H6A3G9-F1
#
_entry.id   AF-A0A8H6A3G9-F1
#
_cell.length_a   1.000
_cell.length_b   1.000
_cell.length_c   1.000
_cell.angle_alpha   90.00
_cell.angle_beta   90.00
_cell.angle_gamma   90.00
#
_symmetry.space_group_name_H-M   'P 1'
#
loop_
_entity.id
_entity.type
_entity.pdbx_description
1 polymer ?
#
loop_
_entity_poly.entity_id
_entity_poly.type
_entity_poly.pdbx_seq_one_letter_code
_entity_poly.pdbx_strand_id
1 'polypeptide(L)'
;MLDHIIFQNGGSTVNIDRLPGSLQKTKTEQPPTVEDLYREIGRLREEVAFYQETHHAMMGLFEETREAYRLLRDALQAASLHQDLPHAFMSVTYSARKAGTAMQKALREASDKVAVCEKQFLRSFGISLDDTSTRDWTIL
;
A
#
# COMPACT_ATOMS: atom_id res chain seq x y z
N MET A 1 -28.78 -43.08 -12.72
CA MET A 1 -29.23 -42.65 -11.36
C MET A 1 -28.01 -42.13 -10.59
N LEU A 2 -27.34 -41.10 -11.12
CA LEU A 2 -26.14 -40.48 -10.54
C LEU A 2 -26.23 -38.93 -10.56
N ASP A 3 -27.10 -38.36 -11.40
CA ASP A 3 -27.26 -36.91 -11.59
C ASP A 3 -27.93 -36.18 -10.43
N HIS A 4 -28.46 -36.89 -9.43
CA HIS A 4 -29.15 -36.27 -8.29
C HIS A 4 -28.27 -36.04 -7.06
N ILE A 5 -27.05 -36.62 -7.03
CA ILE A 5 -26.15 -36.50 -5.87
C ILE A 5 -25.23 -35.27 -6.02
N ILE A 6 -24.91 -34.85 -7.25
CA ILE A 6 -24.09 -33.65 -7.48
C ILE A 6 -24.87 -32.37 -7.12
N PHE A 7 -26.20 -32.40 -7.19
CA PHE A 7 -27.05 -31.24 -6.85
C PHE A 7 -27.14 -30.97 -5.33
N GLN A 8 -26.84 -31.97 -4.48
CA GLN A 8 -26.95 -31.82 -3.02
C GLN A 8 -25.63 -31.45 -2.33
N ASN A 9 -24.48 -31.68 -2.98
CA ASN A 9 -23.16 -31.43 -2.39
C ASN A 9 -22.45 -30.18 -2.97
N GLY A 10 -23.14 -29.37 -3.78
CA GLY A 10 -22.64 -28.07 -4.25
C GLY A 10 -22.55 -26.98 -3.16
N GLY A 11 -22.70 -27.34 -1.89
CA GLY A 11 -22.42 -26.49 -0.74
C GLY A 11 -20.92 -26.27 -0.56
N SER A 12 -20.26 -25.69 -1.57
CA SER A 12 -18.92 -25.15 -1.39
C SER A 12 -19.06 -23.91 -0.52
N THR A 13 -18.59 -24.06 0.71
CA THR A 13 -18.43 -23.04 1.76
C THR A 13 -17.40 -21.98 1.38
N VAL A 14 -17.47 -21.46 0.16
CA VAL A 14 -16.69 -20.29 -0.22
C VAL A 14 -17.36 -19.12 0.47
N ASN A 15 -16.69 -18.60 1.48
CA ASN A 15 -17.12 -17.47 2.28
C ASN A 15 -17.19 -16.21 1.38
N ILE A 16 -18.32 -16.07 0.68
CA ILE A 16 -18.62 -15.03 -0.32
C ILE A 16 -18.60 -13.63 0.32
N ASP A 17 -18.73 -13.56 1.65
CA ASP A 17 -18.69 -12.32 2.44
C ASP A 17 -17.33 -11.62 2.40
N ARG A 18 -16.28 -12.32 1.93
CA ARG A 18 -14.93 -11.73 1.73
C ARG A 18 -14.65 -11.30 0.30
N LEU A 19 -15.59 -11.51 -0.63
CA LEU A 19 -15.40 -11.02 -1.99
C LEU A 19 -15.68 -9.50 -2.05
N PRO A 20 -14.88 -8.72 -2.78
CA PRO A 20 -15.13 -7.30 -3.01
C PRO A 20 -16.50 -7.05 -3.66
N GLY A 21 -17.10 -5.89 -3.36
CA GLY A 21 -18.54 -5.61 -3.49
C GLY A 21 -19.18 -5.78 -4.88
N SER A 22 -18.42 -5.95 -5.96
CA SER A 22 -18.95 -6.31 -7.29
C SER A 22 -19.46 -7.75 -7.37
N LEU A 23 -18.97 -8.65 -6.52
CA LEU A 23 -19.34 -10.07 -6.48
C LEU A 23 -20.24 -10.44 -5.29
N GLN A 24 -20.49 -9.52 -4.35
CA GLN A 24 -21.44 -9.70 -3.25
C GLN A 24 -22.90 -9.53 -3.69
N LYS A 25 -23.24 -9.94 -4.91
CA LYS A 25 -24.61 -9.84 -5.41
C LYS A 25 -25.42 -11.02 -4.88
N THR A 26 -26.47 -10.67 -4.17
CA THR A 26 -27.47 -11.53 -3.53
C THR A 26 -27.95 -12.66 -4.45
N LYS A 27 -28.38 -13.79 -3.85
CA LYS A 27 -28.94 -15.03 -4.45
C LYS A 27 -30.04 -14.86 -5.52
N THR A 28 -30.42 -13.64 -5.86
CA THR A 28 -31.52 -13.24 -6.76
C THR A 28 -31.06 -12.62 -8.08
N GLU A 29 -29.76 -12.38 -8.30
CA GLU A 29 -29.27 -11.83 -9.56
C GLU A 29 -28.90 -12.92 -10.59
N GLN A 30 -28.99 -12.56 -11.87
CA GLN A 30 -28.56 -13.43 -12.98
C GLN A 30 -27.07 -13.81 -12.80
N PRO A 31 -26.69 -15.06 -13.11
CA PRO A 31 -25.30 -15.48 -12.99
C PRO A 31 -24.40 -14.61 -13.88
N PRO A 32 -23.19 -14.23 -13.40
CA PRO A 32 -22.29 -13.36 -14.12
C PRO A 32 -21.92 -13.97 -15.48
N THR A 33 -21.82 -13.11 -16.50
CA THR A 33 -21.39 -13.54 -17.83
C THR A 33 -19.89 -13.82 -17.83
N VAL A 34 -19.40 -14.51 -18.87
CA VAL A 34 -17.97 -14.74 -19.07
C VAL A 34 -17.21 -13.41 -19.18
N GLU A 35 -17.81 -12.40 -19.82
CA GLU A 35 -17.23 -11.06 -19.92
C GLU A 35 -17.12 -10.36 -18.55
N ASP A 36 -18.14 -10.50 -17.70
CA ASP A 36 -18.10 -9.98 -16.32
C ASP A 36 -16.96 -10.61 -15.51
N LEU A 37 -16.77 -11.92 -15.66
CA LEU A 37 -15.68 -12.64 -15.00
C LEU A 37 -14.31 -12.20 -15.51
N TYR A 38 -14.13 -11.98 -16.82
CA TYR A 38 -12.88 -11.46 -17.37
C TYR A 38 -12.57 -10.05 -16.85
N ARG A 39 -13.59 -9.19 -16.76
CA ARG A 39 -13.44 -7.84 -16.22
C ARG A 39 -13.03 -7.87 -14.74
N GLU A 40 -13.68 -8.72 -13.97
CA GLU A 40 -13.39 -8.90 -12.54
C GLU A 40 -11.99 -9.50 -12.30
N ILE A 41 -11.56 -10.46 -13.11
CA ILE A 41 -10.19 -10.98 -13.06
C ILE A 41 -9.17 -9.87 -13.36
N GLY A 42 -9.45 -9.00 -14.34
CA GLY A 42 -8.61 -7.83 -14.63
C GLY A 42 -8.48 -6.91 -13.41
N ARG A 43 -9.63 -6.52 -12.84
CA ARG A 43 -9.71 -5.68 -11.64
C ARG A 43 -8.94 -6.28 -10.46
N LEU A 44 -9.12 -7.58 -10.18
CA LEU A 44 -8.43 -8.27 -9.10
C LEU A 44 -6.91 -8.34 -9.31
N ARG A 45 -6.45 -8.48 -10.54
CA ARG A 45 -5.00 -8.45 -10.85
C ARG A 45 -4.42 -7.08 -10.55
N GLU A 46 -5.12 -6.02 -10.91
CA GLU A 46 -4.71 -4.65 -10.61
C GLU A 46 -4.73 -4.37 -9.10
N GLU A 47 -5.71 -4.92 -8.38
CA GLU A 47 -5.78 -4.87 -6.92
C GLU A 47 -4.57 -5.54 -6.25
N VAL A 48 -4.23 -6.76 -6.68
CA VAL A 48 -3.05 -7.47 -6.18
C VAL A 48 -1.77 -6.70 -6.49
N ALA A 49 -1.62 -6.17 -7.70
CA ALA A 49 -0.47 -5.37 -8.09
C ALA A 49 -0.33 -4.11 -7.22
N PHE A 50 -1.44 -3.39 -6.98
CA PHE A 50 -1.46 -2.22 -6.11
C PHE A 50 -0.98 -2.53 -4.69
N TYR A 51 -1.50 -3.60 -4.08
CA TYR A 51 -1.08 -4.00 -2.74
C TYR A 51 0.39 -4.41 -2.69
N GLN A 52 0.87 -5.14 -3.70
CA GLN A 52 2.28 -5.55 -3.78
C GLN A 52 3.20 -4.33 -3.87
N GLU A 53 2.91 -3.39 -4.76
CA GLU A 53 3.73 -2.19 -4.94
C GLU A 53 3.69 -1.28 -3.69
N THR A 54 2.51 -1.08 -3.11
CA THR A 54 2.34 -0.31 -1.86
C THR A 54 3.13 -0.92 -0.73
N HIS A 55 3.07 -2.25 -0.58
CA HIS A 55 3.86 -2.98 0.41
C HIS A 55 5.36 -2.79 0.18
N HIS A 56 5.85 -2.91 -1.06
CA HIS A 56 7.27 -2.67 -1.37
C HIS A 56 7.70 -1.24 -1.04
N ALA A 57 6.88 -0.23 -1.36
CA ALA A 57 7.16 1.16 -1.03
C ALA A 57 7.22 1.38 0.50
N MET A 58 6.29 0.80 1.26
CA MET A 58 6.29 0.86 2.73
C MET A 58 7.50 0.16 3.34
N MET A 59 7.91 -0.99 2.82
CA MET A 59 9.09 -1.71 3.30
C MET A 59 10.37 -0.89 3.09
N GLY A 60 10.51 -0.23 1.93
CA GLY A 60 11.64 0.67 1.68
C GLY A 60 11.66 1.85 2.68
N LEU A 61 10.50 2.45 2.97
CA LEU A 61 10.40 3.51 3.99
C LEU A 61 10.78 3.01 5.39
N PHE A 62 10.40 1.78 5.73
CA PHE A 62 10.73 1.16 7.01
C PHE A 62 12.25 0.93 7.16
N GLU A 63 12.92 0.48 6.10
CA GLU A 63 14.36 0.31 6.08
C GLU A 63 15.10 1.63 6.31
N GLU A 64 14.69 2.69 5.62
CA GLU A 64 15.25 4.04 5.78
C GLU A 64 15.00 4.61 7.19
N THR A 65 13.83 4.34 7.76
CA THR A 65 13.50 4.72 9.14
C THR A 65 14.40 4.00 10.15
N ARG A 66 14.66 2.71 9.93
CA ARG A 66 15.57 1.91 10.77
C ARG A 66 17.00 2.43 10.68
N GLU A 67 17.46 2.81 9.50
CA GLU A 67 18.80 3.37 9.31
C GLU A 67 18.93 4.77 9.96
N ALA A 68 17.91 5.62 9.82
CA ALA A 68 17.85 6.91 10.51
C ALA A 68 17.92 6.75 12.04
N TYR A 69 17.18 5.77 12.60
CA TYR A 69 17.26 5.43 14.01
C TYR A 69 18.67 4.98 14.42
N ARG A 70 19.30 4.11 13.60
CA ARG A 70 20.66 3.65 13.86
C ARG A 70 21.65 4.80 13.89
N LEU A 71 21.60 5.71 12.91
CA LEU A 71 22.46 6.90 12.85
C LEU A 71 22.32 7.78 14.09
N LEU A 72 21.08 8.04 14.52
CA LEU A 72 20.81 8.83 15.71
C LEU A 72 21.33 8.15 16.99
N ARG A 73 21.06 6.85 17.14
CA ARG A 73 21.51 6.06 18.29
C ARG A 73 23.03 6.04 18.38
N ASP A 74 23.71 5.75 17.27
CA ASP A 74 25.16 5.67 17.21
C ASP A 74 25.79 7.04 17.51
N ALA A 75 25.18 8.14 17.05
CA ALA A 75 25.63 9.49 17.35
C ALA A 75 25.44 9.87 18.83
N LEU A 76 24.32 9.51 19.44
CA LEU A 76 24.06 9.73 20.86
C LEU A 76 25.02 8.92 21.74
N GLN A 77 25.27 7.66 21.38
CA GLN A 77 26.23 6.82 22.09
C GLN A 77 27.65 7.39 21.97
N ALA A 78 28.06 7.83 20.78
CA ALA A 78 29.35 8.49 20.60
C ALA A 78 29.44 9.77 21.45
N ALA A 79 28.40 10.61 21.43
CA ALA A 79 28.34 11.84 22.22
C ALA A 79 28.45 11.59 23.73
N SER A 80 27.87 10.50 24.25
CA SER A 80 27.99 10.15 25.67
C SER A 80 29.39 9.75 26.12
N LEU A 81 30.27 9.40 25.18
CA LEU A 81 31.67 9.01 25.45
C LEU A 81 32.64 10.19 25.34
N HIS A 82 32.23 11.31 24.76
CA HIS A 82 33.09 12.48 24.57
C HIS A 82 33.04 13.39 25.82
N GLN A 83 34.21 13.83 26.29
CA GLN A 83 34.31 14.87 27.32
C GLN A 83 34.13 16.29 26.74
N ASP A 84 34.30 16.45 25.42
CA ASP A 84 34.16 17.71 24.70
C ASP A 84 32.73 17.91 24.18
N LEU A 85 31.97 18.72 24.92
CA LEU A 85 30.54 18.98 24.69
C LEU A 85 30.25 19.63 23.32
N PRO A 86 31.01 20.64 22.84
CA PRO A 86 30.90 21.17 21.48
C PRO A 86 30.99 20.11 20.38
N HIS A 87 31.98 19.21 20.45
CA HIS A 87 32.17 18.18 19.43
C HIS A 87 31.03 17.14 19.49
N ALA A 88 30.62 16.75 20.69
CA ALA A 88 29.49 15.86 20.89
C ALA A 88 28.18 16.43 20.28
N PHE A 89 27.91 17.71 20.53
CA PHE A 89 26.75 18.42 19.99
C PHE A 89 26.78 18.51 18.46
N MET A 90 27.94 18.84 17.87
CA MET A 90 28.11 18.89 16.41
C MET A 90 27.88 17.53 15.75
N SER A 91 28.36 16.44 16.36
CA SER A 91 28.15 15.08 15.84
C SER A 91 26.67 14.66 15.86
N VAL A 92 25.96 14.95 16.95
CA VAL A 92 24.54 14.64 17.09
C VAL A 92 23.69 15.46 16.12
N THR A 93 23.94 16.77 16.03
CA THR A 93 23.19 17.65 15.12
C THR A 93 23.41 17.28 13.65
N TYR A 94 24.64 16.94 13.27
CA TYR A 94 24.94 16.45 11.92
C TYR A 94 24.20 15.15 11.61
N SER A 95 24.25 14.18 12.53
CA SER A 95 23.60 12.88 12.36
C SER A 95 22.07 13.00 12.31
N ALA A 96 21.50 13.89 13.14
CA ALA A 96 20.07 14.18 13.13
C ALA A 96 19.63 14.84 11.82
N ARG A 97 20.41 15.79 11.29
CA ARG A 97 20.13 16.40 9.99
C ARG A 97 20.19 15.36 8.87
N LYS A 98 21.22 14.51 8.87
CA LYS A 98 21.38 13.44 7.89
C LYS A 98 20.19 12.47 7.93
N ALA A 99 19.84 11.98 9.12
CA ALA A 99 18.67 11.12 9.34
C ALA A 99 17.38 11.78 8.84
N GLY A 100 17.14 13.04 9.20
CA GLY A 100 15.97 13.80 8.75
C GLY A 100 15.90 13.93 7.22
N THR A 101 17.02 14.24 6.56
CA THR A 101 17.04 14.34 5.09
C THR A 101 16.79 13.00 4.39
N ALA A 102 17.33 11.90 4.93
CA ALA A 102 17.11 10.56 4.40
C ALA A 102 15.64 10.15 4.55
N MET A 103 15.06 10.34 5.73
CA MET A 103 13.65 10.05 5.98
C MET A 103 12.72 10.90 5.10
N GLN A 104 13.00 12.19 4.94
CA GLN A 104 12.18 13.06 4.08
C GLN A 104 12.21 12.59 2.62
N LYS A 105 13.40 12.21 2.13
CA LYS A 105 13.55 11.67 0.78
C LYS A 105 12.79 10.35 0.63
N ALA A 106 12.98 9.40 1.55
CA ALA A 106 12.31 8.11 1.54
C ALA A 106 10.79 8.24 1.59
N LEU A 107 10.27 9.15 2.43
CA LEU A 107 8.84 9.41 2.54
C LEU A 107 8.28 9.97 1.24
N ARG A 108 8.99 10.91 0.61
CA ARG A 108 8.58 11.45 -0.69
C ARG A 108 8.55 10.35 -1.76
N GLU A 109 9.60 9.55 -1.86
CA GLU A 109 9.67 8.46 -2.84
C GLU A 109 8.58 7.40 -2.61
N ALA A 110 8.31 7.04 -1.35
CA ALA A 110 7.22 6.12 -1.02
C ALA A 110 5.85 6.73 -1.36
N SER A 111 5.63 8.00 -1.02
CA SER A 111 4.40 8.72 -1.35
C SER A 111 4.16 8.80 -2.85
N ASP A 112 5.18 9.17 -3.63
CA ASP A 112 5.09 9.29 -5.08
C ASP A 112 4.77 7.92 -5.71
N LYS A 113 5.42 6.85 -5.23
CA LYS A 113 5.13 5.47 -5.69
C LYS A 113 3.69 5.06 -5.38
N VAL A 114 3.24 5.26 -4.15
CA VAL A 114 1.87 4.92 -3.74
C VAL A 114 0.85 5.71 -4.56
N ALA A 115 1.07 7.01 -4.78
CA ALA A 115 0.18 7.84 -5.60
C ALA A 115 0.10 7.36 -7.06
N VAL A 116 1.24 6.98 -7.66
CA VAL A 116 1.26 6.42 -9.02
C VAL A 116 0.48 5.10 -9.08
N CYS A 117 0.72 4.19 -8.13
CA CYS A 117 0.03 2.91 -8.06
C CYS A 117 -1.47 3.07 -7.80
N GLU A 118 -1.85 3.99 -6.92
CA GLU A 118 -3.25 4.31 -6.62
C GLU A 118 -3.96 4.85 -7.87
N LYS A 119 -3.33 5.78 -8.60
CA LYS A 119 -3.88 6.30 -9.86
C LYS A 119 -4.11 5.20 -10.89
N GLN A 120 -3.18 4.25 -11.01
CA GLN A 120 -3.33 3.12 -11.91
C GLN A 120 -4.45 2.18 -11.43
N PHE A 121 -4.50 1.87 -10.15
CA PHE A 121 -5.55 1.05 -9.54
C PHE A 121 -6.95 1.65 -9.74
N LEU A 122 -7.12 2.95 -9.51
CA LEU A 122 -8.40 3.64 -9.68
C LEU A 122 -8.87 3.65 -11.14
N ARG A 123 -7.96 3.74 -12.11
CA ARG A 123 -8.30 3.60 -13.54
C ARG A 123 -8.93 2.24 -13.86
N SER A 124 -8.55 1.18 -13.15
CA SER A 124 -9.17 -0.15 -13.27
C SER A 124 -10.66 -0.15 -12.92
N PHE A 125 -11.09 0.75 -12.04
CA PHE A 125 -12.49 0.98 -11.67
C PHE A 125 -13.17 2.04 -12.56
N GLY A 126 -12.47 2.57 -13.56
CA GLY A 126 -12.96 3.68 -14.39
C GLY A 126 -12.92 5.03 -13.67
N ILE A 127 -12.20 5.15 -12.55
CA ILE A 127 -12.03 6.39 -11.81
C ILE A 127 -10.77 7.09 -12.33
N SER A 128 -10.92 8.31 -12.86
CA SER A 128 -9.79 9.12 -13.33
C SER A 128 -9.50 10.23 -12.33
N LEU A 129 -8.34 10.17 -11.68
CA LEU A 129 -7.78 11.29 -10.93
C LEU A 129 -7.10 12.26 -11.90
N ASP A 130 -7.78 13.36 -12.20
CA ASP A 130 -7.23 14.47 -12.98
C ASP A 130 -6.58 15.48 -12.01
N ASP A 131 -5.28 15.31 -11.75
CA ASP A 131 -4.49 16.20 -10.87
C ASP A 131 -4.21 17.59 -11.49
N THR A 132 -4.88 17.95 -12.59
CA THR A 132 -4.74 19.28 -13.20
C THR A 132 -5.52 20.37 -12.45
N SER A 133 -6.41 19.99 -11.52
CA SER A 133 -7.11 20.93 -10.66
C SER A 133 -6.54 20.94 -9.26
N THR A 134 -5.78 21.99 -8.91
CA THR A 134 -5.39 22.34 -7.52
C THR A 134 -6.58 22.70 -6.61
N ARG A 135 -7.81 22.38 -7.01
CA ARG A 135 -9.04 22.56 -6.23
C ARG A 135 -9.97 21.40 -6.57
N ASP A 136 -10.04 20.42 -5.69
CA ASP A 136 -11.33 19.92 -5.20
C ASP A 136 -11.08 18.70 -4.31
N TRP A 137 -11.03 18.98 -3.01
CA TRP A 137 -11.30 17.96 -2.00
C TRP A 137 -12.81 17.77 -1.96
N THR A 138 -13.34 16.83 -2.74
CA THR A 138 -14.66 16.27 -2.45
C THR A 138 -14.75 14.85 -3.01
N ILE A 139 -14.76 13.87 -2.10
CA ILE A 139 -15.50 12.63 -2.36
C ILE A 139 -16.39 12.42 -1.14
N LEU A 140 -17.69 12.31 -1.44
CA LEU A 140 -18.83 12.06 -0.54
C LEU A 140 -18.76 10.70 0.15
#